data_AF-A0A4D6NQE0-F1
#
_entry.id   AF-A0A4D6NQE0-F1
#
_cell.length_a   1.000
_cell.length_b   1.000
_cell.length_c   1.000
_cell.angle_alpha   90.00
_cell.angle_beta   90.00
_cell.angle_gamma   90.00
#
_symmetry.space_group_name_H-M   'P 1'
#
loop_
_entity.id
_entity.type
_entity.pdbx_description
1 polymer ?
#
loop_
_entity_poly.entity_id
_entity_poly.type
_entity_poly.pdbx_seq_one_letter_code
_entity_poly.pdbx_strand_id
1 'polypeptide(L)'
;MKPSSSSSTLRKIKILLVSYMEQNEQKLRKAVSDVSSEIEKYYSELKLERIEEVEQAECQCCGLKEDCTSVYITEVEECYCGKWVCGLCSEAVKEKVGRNPSTVAMQEALNSHRDFCQEYNATRLNPQLSLTLSMREIAKRSFQNRKSKGLSRLSRTTSYP
;
A
#
# COMPACT_ATOMS: atom_id res chain seq x y z
N MET A 1 -25.59 -52.55 74.76
CA MET A 1 -25.48 -51.20 74.15
C MET A 1 -25.11 -51.40 72.68
N LYS A 2 -26.05 -51.19 71.75
CA LYS A 2 -25.82 -51.42 70.30
C LYS A 2 -25.01 -50.26 69.72
N PRO A 3 -23.84 -50.47 69.09
CA PRO A 3 -23.15 -49.39 68.41
C PRO A 3 -23.76 -49.15 67.01
N SER A 4 -24.05 -47.87 66.77
CA SER A 4 -23.76 -47.11 65.54
C SER A 4 -24.43 -47.48 64.20
N SER A 5 -25.76 -47.48 64.15
CA SER A 5 -26.50 -47.25 62.88
C SER A 5 -26.20 -45.88 62.24
N SER A 6 -25.68 -44.93 63.03
CA SER A 6 -25.24 -43.59 62.59
C SER A 6 -23.96 -43.63 61.73
N SER A 7 -23.03 -44.55 62.00
CA SER A 7 -21.73 -44.62 61.31
C SER A 7 -21.82 -45.16 59.88
N SER A 8 -22.74 -46.10 59.64
CA SER A 8 -22.95 -46.68 58.30
C SER A 8 -23.69 -45.72 57.36
N THR A 9 -24.64 -44.93 57.87
CA THR A 9 -25.36 -43.91 57.10
C THR A 9 -24.44 -42.77 56.69
N LEU A 10 -23.60 -42.27 57.60
CA LEU A 10 -22.61 -41.23 57.29
C LEU A 10 -21.59 -41.68 56.24
N ARG A 11 -21.14 -42.94 56.29
CA ARG A 11 -20.27 -43.52 55.26
C ARG A 11 -20.94 -43.55 53.88
N LYS A 12 -22.21 -43.95 53.79
CA LYS A 12 -22.97 -43.94 52.53
C LYS A 12 -23.15 -42.53 51.96
N ILE A 13 -23.46 -41.56 52.80
CA ILE A 13 -23.60 -40.15 52.39
C ILE A 13 -22.26 -39.62 51.85
N LYS A 14 -21.15 -39.93 52.53
CA LYS A 14 -19.81 -39.52 52.08
C LYS A 14 -19.46 -40.12 50.71
N ILE A 15 -19.77 -41.39 50.47
CA ILE A 15 -19.54 -42.05 49.18
C ILE A 15 -20.37 -41.42 48.07
N LEU A 16 -21.66 -41.14 48.33
CA LEU A 16 -22.55 -40.46 47.39
C LEU A 16 -22.05 -39.06 47.02
N LEU A 17 -21.60 -38.28 48.02
CA LEU A 17 -21.04 -36.95 47.80
C LEU A 17 -19.75 -37.01 46.97
N VAL A 18 -18.82 -37.92 47.28
CA VAL A 18 -17.58 -38.07 46.50
C VAL A 18 -17.90 -38.44 45.05
N SER A 19 -18.77 -39.42 44.82
CA SER A 19 -19.19 -39.83 43.48
C SER A 19 -19.87 -38.69 42.71
N TYR A 20 -20.73 -37.90 43.38
CA TYR A 20 -21.38 -36.74 42.78
C TYR A 20 -20.36 -35.65 42.38
N MET A 21 -19.37 -35.39 43.22
CA MET A 21 -18.33 -34.39 42.93
C MET A 21 -17.42 -34.83 41.78
N GLU A 22 -17.03 -36.12 41.72
CA GLU A 22 -16.24 -36.68 40.61
C GLU A 22 -16.98 -36.59 39.27
N GLN A 23 -18.27 -36.92 39.27
CA GLN A 23 -19.11 -36.80 38.08
C GLN A 23 -19.24 -35.34 37.61
N ASN A 24 -19.38 -34.40 38.54
CA ASN A 24 -19.45 -32.98 38.21
C ASN A 24 -18.12 -32.43 37.68
N GLU A 25 -16.99 -32.87 38.23
CA GLU A 25 -15.67 -32.49 37.73
C GLU A 25 -15.47 -32.98 36.30
N GLN A 26 -15.87 -34.23 36.00
CA GLN A 26 -15.82 -34.78 34.64
C GLN A 26 -16.71 -34.00 33.66
N LYS A 27 -17.93 -33.63 34.08
CA LYS A 27 -18.83 -32.80 33.27
C LYS A 27 -18.23 -31.42 32.97
N LEU A 28 -17.62 -30.80 33.98
CA LEU A 28 -16.96 -29.50 33.84
C LEU A 28 -15.76 -29.56 32.90
N ARG A 29 -14.90 -30.58 33.07
CA ARG A 29 -13.75 -30.82 32.18
C ARG A 29 -14.19 -30.99 30.73
N LYS A 30 -15.27 -31.73 30.50
CA LYS A 30 -15.84 -31.93 29.17
C LYS A 30 -16.35 -30.60 28.56
N ALA A 31 -17.15 -29.85 29.32
CA ALA A 31 -17.66 -28.56 28.87
C ALA A 31 -16.53 -27.56 28.54
N VAL A 32 -15.47 -27.52 29.36
CA VAL A 32 -14.29 -26.68 29.08
C VAL A 32 -13.60 -27.13 27.79
N SER A 33 -13.42 -28.43 27.58
CA SER A 33 -12.81 -28.97 26.36
C SER A 33 -13.63 -28.64 25.10
N ASP A 34 -14.96 -28.76 25.17
CA ASP A 34 -15.86 -28.46 24.05
C ASP A 34 -15.77 -26.97 23.69
N VAL A 35 -15.84 -26.09 24.69
CA VAL A 35 -15.72 -24.63 24.50
C VAL A 35 -14.33 -24.25 23.97
N SER A 36 -13.25 -24.83 24.50
CA SER A 36 -11.90 -24.59 23.98
C SER A 36 -11.77 -24.97 22.51
N SER A 37 -12.32 -26.11 22.10
CA SER A 37 -12.30 -26.55 20.71
C SER A 37 -13.12 -25.63 19.80
N GLU A 38 -14.28 -25.15 20.25
CA GLU A 38 -15.10 -24.19 19.50
C GLU A 38 -14.39 -22.83 19.37
N ILE A 39 -13.72 -22.37 20.42
CA ILE A 39 -12.90 -21.16 20.37
C ILE A 39 -11.76 -21.32 19.36
N GLU A 40 -11.00 -22.41 19.40
CA GLU A 40 -9.92 -22.69 18.46
C GLU A 40 -10.42 -22.75 17.00
N LYS A 41 -11.59 -23.35 16.78
CA LYS A 41 -12.24 -23.39 15.47
C LYS A 41 -12.61 -21.99 14.99
N TYR A 42 -13.23 -21.17 15.84
CA TYR A 42 -13.59 -19.78 15.51
C TYR A 42 -12.36 -18.93 15.17
N TYR A 43 -11.28 -19.03 15.95
CA TYR A 43 -10.02 -18.34 15.64
C TYR A 43 -9.40 -18.81 14.32
N SER A 44 -9.54 -20.09 13.98
CA SER A 44 -9.03 -20.65 12.73
C SER A 44 -9.82 -20.19 11.51
N GLU A 45 -11.16 -20.15 11.61
CA GLU A 45 -12.06 -19.60 10.59
C GLU A 45 -11.80 -18.10 10.35
N LEU A 46 -11.69 -17.32 11.43
CA LEU A 46 -11.33 -15.90 11.36
C LEU A 46 -9.92 -15.64 10.82
N LYS A 47 -8.98 -16.56 11.01
CA LYS A 47 -7.59 -16.43 10.54
C LYS A 47 -7.49 -16.62 9.03
N LEU A 48 -8.41 -17.36 8.43
CA LEU A 48 -8.55 -17.49 6.98
C LEU A 48 -9.22 -16.27 6.33
N GLU A 49 -10.07 -15.55 7.06
CA GLU A 49 -10.80 -14.39 6.53
C GLU A 49 -10.04 -13.05 6.64
N ARG A 50 -8.92 -12.96 7.36
CA ARG A 50 -8.40 -11.66 7.83
C ARG A 50 -6.93 -11.34 7.51
N ILE A 51 -6.29 -12.10 6.64
CA ILE A 51 -5.00 -11.72 6.06
C ILE A 51 -5.22 -11.61 4.56
N GLU A 52 -5.78 -10.48 4.11
CA GLU A 52 -5.66 -10.12 2.71
C GLU A 52 -4.16 -9.97 2.43
N GLU A 53 -3.65 -10.80 1.53
CA GLU A 53 -2.25 -10.78 1.14
C GLU A 53 -1.95 -9.40 0.53
N VAL A 54 -1.11 -8.64 1.22
CA VAL A 54 -0.64 -7.34 0.76
C VAL A 54 0.69 -7.53 0.03
N GLU A 55 0.81 -6.85 -1.10
CA GLU A 55 2.02 -6.83 -1.91
C GLU A 55 2.46 -5.39 -2.17
N GLN A 56 3.76 -5.21 -2.39
CA GLN A 56 4.34 -3.90 -2.65
C GLN A 56 4.22 -3.56 -4.14
N ALA A 57 3.43 -2.53 -4.45
CA ALA A 57 3.25 -2.01 -5.81
C ALA A 57 4.05 -0.71 -6.01
N GLU A 58 4.63 -0.51 -7.20
CA GLU A 58 5.45 0.66 -7.54
C GLU A 58 4.79 1.53 -8.62
N CYS A 59 4.66 2.83 -8.35
CA CYS A 59 3.84 3.72 -9.13
C CYS A 59 4.51 4.01 -10.47
N GLN A 60 3.82 3.74 -11.58
CA GLN A 60 4.39 3.93 -12.91
C GLN A 60 4.60 5.41 -13.30
N CYS A 61 4.06 6.35 -12.52
CA CYS A 61 4.29 7.79 -12.68
C CYS A 61 5.50 8.26 -11.87
N CYS A 62 5.50 8.07 -10.55
CA CYS A 62 6.46 8.70 -9.65
C CYS A 62 7.44 7.75 -8.96
N GLY A 63 7.28 6.43 -9.08
CA GLY A 63 8.11 5.42 -8.43
C GLY A 63 7.87 5.26 -6.92
N LEU A 64 6.85 5.90 -6.36
CA LEU A 64 6.44 5.65 -4.98
C LEU A 64 5.96 4.21 -4.83
N LYS A 65 6.38 3.54 -3.75
CA LYS A 65 5.96 2.19 -3.41
C LYS A 65 4.91 2.22 -2.30
N GLU A 66 3.81 1.51 -2.48
CA GLU A 66 2.74 1.35 -1.49
C GLU A 66 2.46 -0.14 -1.27
N ASP A 67 2.13 -0.51 -0.04
CA ASP A 67 1.67 -1.86 0.28
C ASP A 67 0.16 -1.90 0.05
N CYS A 68 -0.31 -2.76 -0.85
CA CYS A 68 -1.68 -2.79 -1.33
C CYS A 68 -2.17 -4.23 -1.44
N THR A 69 -3.48 -4.43 -1.32
CA THR A 69 -4.09 -5.74 -1.60
C THR A 69 -4.10 -5.97 -3.11
N SER A 70 -3.98 -7.23 -3.54
CA SER A 70 -4.00 -7.59 -4.97
C SER A 70 -5.29 -7.16 -5.67
N VAL A 71 -6.42 -7.20 -4.95
CA VAL A 71 -7.72 -6.70 -5.42
C VAL A 71 -7.64 -5.20 -5.72
N TYR A 72 -7.13 -4.40 -4.79
CA TYR A 72 -7.03 -2.95 -4.99
C TYR A 72 -6.06 -2.59 -6.13
N ILE A 73 -4.94 -3.31 -6.26
CA ILE A 73 -4.00 -3.12 -7.38
C ILE A 73 -4.72 -3.33 -8.71
N THR A 74 -5.48 -4.43 -8.83
CA THR A 74 -6.21 -4.78 -10.06
C THR A 74 -7.26 -3.72 -10.41
N GLU A 75 -8.05 -3.28 -9.43
CA GLU A 75 -9.06 -2.22 -9.63
C GLU A 75 -8.44 -0.91 -10.12
N VAL A 76 -7.28 -0.53 -9.56
CA VAL A 76 -6.53 0.65 -10.01
C VAL A 76 -6.02 0.45 -11.43
N GLU A 77 -5.41 -0.69 -11.75
CA GLU A 77 -4.90 -0.96 -13.10
C GLU A 77 -6.00 -0.88 -14.17
N GLU A 78 -7.20 -1.39 -13.88
CA GLU A 78 -8.36 -1.28 -14.77
C GLU A 78 -8.77 0.19 -15.02
N CYS A 79 -8.66 1.05 -14.02
CA CYS A 79 -8.98 2.48 -14.14
C CYS A 79 -7.94 3.27 -14.94
N TYR A 80 -6.69 2.80 -14.99
CA TYR A 80 -5.54 3.58 -15.46
C TYR A 80 -4.76 2.88 -16.59
N CYS A 81 -5.50 2.29 -17.54
CA CYS A 81 -4.93 1.70 -18.76
C CYS A 81 -3.91 0.58 -18.47
N GLY A 82 -4.19 -0.26 -17.48
CA GLY A 82 -3.34 -1.38 -17.06
C GLY A 82 -2.09 -0.94 -16.29
N LYS A 83 -2.11 0.25 -15.67
CA LYS A 83 -0.97 0.79 -14.93
C LYS A 83 -1.34 1.07 -13.48
N TRP A 84 -0.58 0.50 -12.56
CA TRP A 84 -0.71 0.86 -11.16
C TRP A 84 -0.20 2.29 -10.90
N VAL A 85 -1.02 3.09 -10.23
CA VAL A 85 -0.74 4.48 -9.83
C VAL A 85 -1.06 4.68 -8.36
N CYS A 86 -0.18 5.38 -7.63
CA CYS A 86 -0.41 5.67 -6.21
C CYS A 86 -1.62 6.60 -6.02
N GLY A 87 -2.13 6.69 -4.79
CA GLY A 87 -3.32 7.50 -4.49
C GLY A 87 -3.19 8.98 -4.90
N LEU A 88 -2.00 9.57 -4.79
CA LEU A 88 -1.78 10.97 -5.17
C LEU A 88 -1.72 11.17 -6.69
N CYS A 89 -1.06 10.28 -7.42
CA CYS A 89 -1.02 10.34 -8.89
C CYS A 89 -2.39 10.05 -9.48
N SER A 90 -3.17 9.17 -8.85
CA SER A 90 -4.55 8.86 -9.22
C SER A 90 -5.43 10.12 -9.27
N GLU A 91 -5.37 10.94 -8.22
CA GLU A 91 -6.14 12.19 -8.13
C GLU A 91 -5.65 13.24 -9.14
N ALA A 92 -4.34 13.39 -9.30
CA ALA A 92 -3.77 14.34 -10.28
C ALA A 92 -4.14 13.97 -11.73
N VAL A 93 -4.16 12.68 -12.06
CA VAL A 93 -4.56 12.20 -13.39
C VAL A 93 -6.06 12.41 -13.60
N LYS A 94 -6.91 12.08 -12.61
CA LYS A 94 -8.37 12.32 -12.67
C LYS A 94 -8.70 13.79 -12.91
N GLU A 95 -8.01 14.70 -12.21
CA GLU A 95 -8.17 16.15 -12.40
C GLU A 95 -7.87 16.55 -13.85
N LYS A 96 -6.83 15.97 -14.46
CA LYS A 96 -6.41 16.26 -15.82
C LYS A 96 -7.36 15.71 -16.90
N VAL A 97 -7.99 14.57 -16.66
CA VAL A 97 -8.97 13.97 -17.58
C VAL A 97 -10.28 14.78 -17.60
N GLY A 98 -10.68 15.36 -16.47
CA GLY A 98 -11.90 16.17 -16.36
C GLY A 98 -13.19 15.35 -16.39
N ARG A 99 -14.32 15.97 -16.78
CA ARG A 99 -15.67 15.42 -16.58
C ARG A 99 -16.10 14.34 -17.59
N ASN A 100 -15.48 14.25 -18.76
CA ASN A 100 -15.83 13.29 -19.82
C ASN A 100 -14.64 12.38 -20.12
N PRO A 101 -14.37 11.37 -19.27
CA PRO A 101 -13.24 10.48 -19.44
C PRO A 101 -13.45 9.56 -20.64
N SER A 102 -12.54 9.64 -21.62
CA SER A 102 -12.35 8.60 -22.64
C SER A 102 -11.07 7.83 -22.33
N THR A 103 -10.96 6.62 -22.85
CA THR A 103 -9.73 5.81 -22.70
C THR A 103 -8.51 6.53 -23.28
N VAL A 104 -8.69 7.26 -24.39
CA VAL A 104 -7.64 8.09 -25.01
C VAL A 104 -7.24 9.24 -24.09
N ALA A 105 -8.22 9.98 -23.55
CA ALA A 105 -7.95 11.09 -22.62
C ALA A 105 -7.26 10.61 -21.34
N MET A 106 -7.65 9.45 -20.81
CA MET A 106 -6.99 8.82 -19.66
C MET A 106 -5.53 8.47 -19.98
N GLN A 107 -5.27 7.82 -21.12
CA GLN A 107 -3.92 7.46 -21.53
C GLN A 107 -3.02 8.69 -21.74
N GLU A 108 -3.54 9.75 -22.36
CA GLU A 108 -2.83 11.02 -22.56
C GLU A 108 -2.54 11.73 -21.22
N ALA A 109 -3.52 11.80 -20.33
CA ALA A 109 -3.36 12.38 -19.00
C ALA A 109 -2.32 11.61 -18.18
N LEU A 110 -2.38 10.27 -18.20
CA LEU A 110 -1.40 9.40 -17.55
C LEU A 110 0.01 9.60 -18.08
N ASN A 111 0.18 9.61 -19.41
CA ASN A 111 1.50 9.79 -20.03
C ASN A 111 2.07 11.16 -19.69
N SER A 112 1.26 12.22 -19.82
CA SER A 112 1.70 13.57 -19.49
C SER A 112 2.04 13.73 -18.01
N HIS A 113 1.29 13.10 -17.10
CA HIS A 113 1.60 13.12 -15.67
C HIS A 113 2.86 12.34 -15.34
N ARG A 114 3.07 11.18 -15.99
CA ARG A 114 4.31 10.39 -15.87
C ARG A 114 5.53 11.20 -16.29
N ASP A 115 5.47 11.89 -17.44
CA ASP A 115 6.58 12.72 -17.92
C ASP A 115 6.89 13.86 -16.93
N PHE A 116 5.85 14.49 -16.37
CA PHE A 116 6.00 15.49 -15.32
C PHE A 116 6.68 14.93 -14.06
N CYS A 117 6.23 13.76 -13.57
CA CYS A 117 6.83 13.11 -12.41
C CYS A 117 8.29 12.73 -12.66
N GLN A 118 8.63 12.27 -13.87
CA GLN A 118 10.00 11.94 -14.24
C GLN A 118 10.92 13.16 -14.25
N GLU A 119 10.49 14.26 -14.84
CA GLU A 119 11.24 15.52 -14.85
C GLU A 119 11.42 16.08 -13.43
N TYR A 120 10.35 16.04 -12.63
CA TYR A 120 10.38 16.45 -11.23
C TYR A 120 11.35 15.60 -10.41
N ASN A 121 11.30 14.27 -10.56
CA ASN A 121 12.19 13.35 -9.87
C ASN A 121 13.65 13.52 -10.31
N ALA A 122 13.92 13.67 -11.61
CA ALA A 122 15.27 13.92 -12.10
C ALA A 122 15.89 15.17 -11.47
N THR A 123 15.08 16.25 -11.36
CA THR A 123 15.52 17.50 -10.72
C THR A 123 15.70 17.34 -9.21
N ARG A 124 14.78 16.70 -8.50
CA ARG A 124 14.85 16.56 -7.03
C ARG A 124 15.93 15.58 -6.57
N LEU A 125 16.15 14.49 -7.31
CA LEU A 125 17.16 13.48 -6.97
C LEU A 125 18.58 13.98 -7.21
N ASN A 126 18.79 14.86 -8.19
CA ASN A 126 20.09 15.49 -8.42
C ASN A 126 19.97 16.98 -8.77
N PRO A 127 19.69 17.85 -7.77
CA PRO A 127 19.47 19.27 -8.01
C PRO A 127 20.69 19.98 -8.60
N GLN A 128 21.91 19.56 -8.22
CA GLN A 128 23.14 20.13 -8.76
C GLN A 128 23.33 19.79 -10.24
N LEU A 129 23.09 18.53 -10.64
CA LEU A 129 23.15 18.16 -12.04
C LEU A 129 22.08 18.88 -12.85
N SER A 130 20.84 18.95 -12.35
CA SER A 130 19.75 19.68 -13.02
C SER A 130 20.09 21.17 -13.21
N LEU A 131 20.65 21.82 -12.19
CA LEU A 131 21.13 23.21 -12.28
C LEU A 131 22.24 23.36 -13.33
N THR A 132 23.26 22.50 -13.30
CA THR A 132 24.38 22.58 -14.26
C THR A 132 23.95 22.33 -15.70
N LEU A 133 23.03 21.40 -15.93
CA LEU A 133 22.42 21.16 -17.25
C LEU A 133 21.61 22.37 -17.72
N SER A 134 20.84 22.99 -16.83
CA SER A 134 20.09 24.22 -17.11
C SER A 134 21.03 25.38 -17.48
N MET A 135 22.11 25.57 -16.72
CA MET A 135 23.13 26.59 -17.02
C MET A 135 23.81 26.35 -18.36
N ARG A 136 24.14 25.08 -18.68
CA ARG A 136 24.72 24.68 -19.97
C ARG A 136 23.77 25.04 -21.11
N GLU A 137 22.48 24.75 -20.98
CA GLU A 137 21.48 25.03 -22.01
C GLU A 137 21.30 26.54 -22.22
N ILE A 138 21.30 27.34 -21.15
CA ILE A 138 21.28 28.81 -21.25
C ILE A 138 22.50 29.33 -22.03
N ALA A 139 23.70 28.84 -21.72
CA ALA A 139 24.92 29.24 -22.42
C ALA A 139 24.87 28.85 -23.92
N LYS A 140 24.39 27.64 -24.22
CA LYS A 140 24.23 27.13 -25.59
C LYS A 140 23.27 27.98 -26.41
N ARG A 141 22.07 28.26 -25.88
CA ARG A 141 21.06 29.14 -26.52
C ARG A 141 21.61 30.55 -26.73
N SER A 142 22.31 31.10 -25.73
CA SER A 142 22.93 32.42 -25.82
C SER A 142 23.97 32.50 -26.94
N PHE A 143 24.82 31.47 -27.09
CA PHE A 143 25.80 31.40 -28.17
C PHE A 143 25.14 31.29 -29.56
N GLN A 144 24.13 30.43 -29.70
CA GLN A 144 23.38 30.28 -30.95
C GLN A 144 22.68 31.58 -31.37
N ASN A 145 22.07 32.29 -30.42
CA ASN A 145 21.43 33.59 -30.64
C ASN A 145 22.42 34.67 -31.08
N ARG A 146 23.66 34.66 -30.57
CA ARG A 146 24.72 35.55 -31.05
C ARG A 146 25.16 35.20 -32.46
N LYS A 147 25.25 33.91 -32.80
CA LYS A 147 25.61 33.46 -34.15
C LYS A 147 24.55 33.84 -35.19
N SER A 148 23.27 33.68 -34.86
CA SER A 148 22.16 34.06 -35.76
C SER A 148 22.05 35.59 -35.93
N LYS A 149 22.32 36.38 -34.89
CA LYS A 149 22.39 37.86 -34.97
C LYS A 149 23.71 38.40 -35.54
N GLY A 150 24.80 37.63 -35.44
CA GLY A 150 26.14 38.02 -35.91
C GLY A 150 26.29 37.95 -37.43
N LEU A 151 25.44 37.19 -38.12
CA LEU A 151 25.45 37.13 -39.58
C LEU A 151 24.89 38.41 -40.25
N SER A 152 24.12 39.24 -39.52
CA SER A 152 23.59 40.51 -40.05
C SER A 152 24.41 41.76 -39.69
N ARG A 153 25.48 41.66 -38.87
CA ARG A 153 26.28 42.83 -38.45
C ARG A 153 27.80 42.68 -38.55
N LEU A 154 28.32 41.70 -39.28
CA LEU A 154 29.75 41.66 -39.62
C LEU A 154 30.11 42.63 -40.77
N SER A 155 29.75 43.91 -40.63
CA SER A 155 30.47 44.99 -41.31
C SER A 155 31.72 45.25 -40.49
N ARG A 156 32.81 44.56 -40.85
CA ARG A 156 34.15 44.78 -40.30
C ARG A 156 34.65 46.13 -40.82
N THR A 157 34.36 47.23 -40.12
CA THR A 157 35.07 48.50 -40.32
C THR A 157 36.41 48.40 -39.61
N THR A 158 37.47 48.12 -40.37
CA THR A 158 38.85 48.40 -39.97
C THR A 158 39.19 49.83 -40.41
N SER A 159 39.12 50.75 -39.47
CA SER A 159 39.81 52.05 -39.47
C SER A 159 40.38 52.16 -38.05
N TYR A 160 41.64 52.40 -37.75
CA TYR A 160 42.78 53.11 -38.36
C TYR A 160 43.97 52.88 -37.35
N PRO A 161 45.17 53.50 -37.40
CA PRO A 161 45.92 54.19 -38.46
C PRO A 161 46.99 53.33 -39.15
#